data_AF-A0A953WUE9-F1
#
_entry.id   AF-A0A953WUE9-F1
#
_cell.length_a   1.000
_cell.length_b   1.000
_cell.length_c   1.000
_cell.angle_alpha   90.00
_cell.angle_beta   90.00
_cell.angle_gamma   90.00
#
_symmetry.space_group_name_H-M   'P 1'
#
loop_
_entity.id
_entity.type
_entity.pdbx_description
1 polymer ?
#
loop_
_entity_poly.entity_id
_entity_poly.type
_entity_poly.pdbx_seq_one_letter_code
_entity_poly.pdbx_strand_id
1 'polypeptide(L)'
;MTAALPTPRPVTRYENVTAELFWNEIQPKGEPAVLSGLGRDWPVVRQGLSGAEAVRDYLGSFSLEKPLEMFIAPPEMKGRFFYS
;
A
#
# COMPACT_ATOMS: atom_id res chain seq x y z
N MET A 1 -23.89 -14.26 -10.41
CA MET A 1 -23.30 -15.27 -9.49
C MET A 1 -21.94 -14.76 -9.06
N THR A 2 -21.77 -14.34 -7.81
CA THR A 2 -20.48 -13.86 -7.31
C THR A 2 -19.60 -15.06 -7.00
N ALA A 3 -18.56 -15.32 -7.79
CA ALA A 3 -17.55 -16.30 -7.43
C ALA A 3 -16.86 -15.86 -6.13
N ALA A 4 -16.68 -16.79 -5.19
CA ALA A 4 -15.90 -16.56 -3.98
C ALA A 4 -14.44 -16.30 -4.38
N LEU A 5 -13.78 -15.33 -3.72
CA LEU A 5 -12.35 -15.11 -3.92
C LEU A 5 -11.57 -16.31 -3.39
N PRO A 6 -10.47 -16.71 -4.07
CA PRO A 6 -9.62 -17.78 -3.56
C PRO A 6 -8.99 -17.35 -2.22
N THR A 7 -8.74 -18.33 -1.35
CA THR A 7 -7.99 -18.10 -0.11
C THR A 7 -6.61 -17.49 -0.45
N PRO A 8 -6.24 -16.33 0.11
CA PRO A 8 -4.96 -15.71 -0.19
C PRO A 8 -3.80 -16.61 0.30
N ARG A 9 -2.77 -16.73 -0.52
CA ARG A 9 -1.53 -17.42 -0.13
C ARG A 9 -0.67 -16.48 0.73
N PRO A 10 0.02 -16.99 1.76
CA PRO A 10 1.00 -16.21 2.51
C PRO A 10 2.07 -15.61 1.58
N VAL A 11 2.46 -14.38 1.85
CA VAL A 11 3.51 -13.67 1.12
C VAL A 11 4.77 -13.64 1.98
N THR A 12 5.92 -13.98 1.38
CA THR A 12 7.20 -13.97 2.08
C THR A 12 7.54 -12.55 2.51
N ARG A 13 7.86 -12.38 3.80
CA ARG A 13 8.30 -11.12 4.39
C ARG A 13 9.82 -11.11 4.52
N TYR A 14 10.43 -10.04 4.04
CA TYR A 14 11.84 -9.74 4.19
C TYR A 14 12.01 -8.51 5.08
N GLU A 15 13.04 -8.52 5.92
CA GLU A 15 13.44 -7.39 6.77
C GLU A 15 14.81 -6.90 6.35
N ASN A 16 15.13 -5.63 6.64
CA ASN A 16 16.45 -5.02 6.39
C ASN A 16 16.98 -5.25 4.96
N VAL A 17 16.08 -5.12 3.97
CA VAL A 17 16.39 -5.41 2.57
C VAL A 17 17.39 -4.40 2.02
N THR A 18 18.54 -4.89 1.56
CA THR A 18 19.51 -4.09 0.80
C THR A 18 19.25 -4.17 -0.70
N ALA A 19 19.86 -3.28 -1.48
CA ALA A 19 19.77 -3.32 -2.94
C ALA A 19 20.34 -4.64 -3.49
N GLU A 20 21.45 -5.12 -2.93
CA GLU A 20 22.10 -6.36 -3.33
C GLU A 20 21.20 -7.58 -3.08
N LEU A 21 20.61 -7.67 -1.87
CA LEU A 21 19.67 -8.74 -1.54
C LEU A 21 18.45 -8.70 -2.48
N PHE A 22 17.94 -7.50 -2.76
CA PHE A 22 16.80 -7.34 -3.65
C PHE A 22 17.11 -7.84 -5.06
N TRP A 23 18.21 -7.38 -5.66
CA TRP A 23 18.54 -7.72 -7.05
C TRP A 23 19.00 -9.16 -7.24
N ASN A 24 19.72 -9.72 -6.28
CA ASN A 24 20.32 -11.04 -6.43
C ASN A 24 19.42 -12.18 -5.95
N GLU A 25 18.50 -11.92 -4.99
CA GLU A 25 17.74 -12.99 -4.34
C GLU A 25 16.22 -12.80 -4.36
N ILE A 26 15.72 -11.57 -4.23
CA ILE A 26 14.26 -11.33 -4.13
C ILE A 26 13.64 -11.19 -5.53
N GLN A 27 14.14 -10.24 -6.33
CA GLN A 27 13.59 -9.93 -7.65
C GLN A 27 13.63 -11.12 -8.63
N PRO A 28 14.71 -11.95 -8.68
CA PRO A 28 14.77 -13.07 -9.61
C PRO A 28 13.72 -14.17 -9.36
N LYS A 29 13.15 -14.26 -8.16
CA LYS A 29 12.11 -15.25 -7.83
C LYS A 29 10.80 -15.01 -8.58
N GLY A 30 10.51 -13.76 -8.97
CA GLY A 30 9.25 -13.43 -9.64
C GLY A 30 8.00 -13.70 -8.79
N GLU A 31 8.13 -13.70 -7.47
CA GLU A 31 7.05 -13.97 -6.51
C GLU A 31 6.66 -12.71 -5.73
N PRO A 32 5.41 -12.60 -5.25
CA PRO A 32 5.03 -11.54 -4.31
C PRO A 32 5.92 -11.55 -3.06
N ALA A 33 6.32 -10.36 -2.59
CA ALA A 33 7.15 -10.17 -1.40
C ALA A 33 6.74 -8.91 -0.62
N VAL A 34 6.86 -8.97 0.71
CA VAL A 34 6.73 -7.78 1.59
C VAL A 34 8.11 -7.36 2.07
N LEU A 35 8.54 -6.14 1.73
CA LEU A 35 9.82 -5.57 2.16
C LEU A 35 9.57 -4.67 3.38
N SER A 36 9.68 -5.23 4.57
CA SER A 36 9.31 -4.54 5.81
C SER A 36 10.40 -3.57 6.24
N GLY A 37 9.98 -2.37 6.65
CA GLY A 37 10.87 -1.36 7.24
C GLY A 37 11.56 -0.43 6.25
N LEU A 38 11.51 -0.66 4.93
CA LEU A 38 12.16 0.21 3.94
C LEU A 38 11.72 1.68 4.04
N GLY A 39 10.43 1.93 4.23
CA GLY A 39 9.86 3.27 4.35
C GLY A 39 9.78 3.80 5.78
N ARG A 40 10.33 3.09 6.79
CA ARG A 40 10.10 3.44 8.22
C ARG A 40 10.52 4.87 8.57
N ASP A 41 11.56 5.34 7.90
CA ASP A 41 12.18 6.65 8.14
C ASP A 41 11.62 7.74 7.20
N TRP A 42 10.58 7.43 6.42
CA TRP A 42 9.92 8.45 5.61
C TRP A 42 9.13 9.41 6.49
N PRO A 43 9.16 10.73 6.21
CA PRO A 43 8.45 11.71 7.04
C PRO A 43 6.96 11.39 7.18
N VAL A 44 6.27 11.02 6.09
CA VAL A 44 4.85 10.65 6.11
C VAL A 44 4.56 9.44 7.02
N VAL A 45 5.46 8.46 7.05
CA VAL A 45 5.32 7.26 7.90
C VAL A 45 5.48 7.65 9.37
N ARG A 46 6.46 8.49 9.71
CA ARG A 46 6.61 9.01 11.08
C ARG A 46 5.40 9.82 11.54
N GLN A 47 4.80 10.62 10.67
CA GLN A 47 3.55 11.33 10.99
C GLN A 47 2.39 10.36 11.22
N GLY A 48 2.28 9.32 10.38
CA GLY A 48 1.27 8.26 10.56
C GLY A 48 1.40 7.49 11.87
N LEU A 49 2.63 7.23 12.33
CA LEU A 49 2.88 6.62 13.64
C LEU A 49 2.43 7.51 14.82
N SER A 50 2.27 8.82 14.59
CA SER A 50 1.76 9.77 15.58
C SER A 50 0.24 9.90 15.57
N GLY A 51 -0.46 9.23 14.64
CA GLY A 51 -1.91 9.18 14.56
C GLY A 51 -2.49 9.64 13.21
N ALA A 52 -3.78 9.35 13.00
CA ALA A 52 -4.47 9.62 11.75
C ALA A 52 -4.57 11.12 11.42
N GLU A 53 -4.76 11.98 12.43
CA GLU A 53 -4.83 13.43 12.24
C GLU A 53 -3.47 14.01 11.84
N ALA A 54 -2.38 13.56 12.45
CA ALA A 54 -1.04 14.04 12.16
C ALA A 54 -0.63 13.76 10.70
N VAL A 55 -0.92 12.55 10.18
CA VAL A 55 -0.65 12.24 8.77
C VAL A 55 -1.59 12.98 7.81
N ARG A 56 -2.86 13.18 8.18
CA ARG A 56 -3.81 13.99 7.41
C ARG A 56 -3.29 15.41 7.25
N ASP A 57 -2.90 16.05 8.35
CA ASP A 57 -2.44 17.44 8.35
C ASP A 57 -1.11 17.58 7.61
N TYR A 58 -0.19 16.62 7.79
CA TYR A 58 1.04 16.54 7.03
C TYR A 58 0.78 16.46 5.52
N LEU A 59 -0.08 15.54 5.07
CA LEU A 59 -0.43 15.41 3.65
C LEU A 59 -1.16 16.66 3.14
N GLY A 60 -2.05 17.23 3.94
CA GLY A 60 -2.79 18.46 3.65
C GLY A 60 -1.86 19.66 3.36
N SER A 61 -0.72 19.75 4.04
CA SER A 61 0.27 20.81 3.81
C SER A 61 0.91 20.80 2.40
N PHE A 62 0.83 19.66 1.69
CA PHE A 62 1.28 19.52 0.30
C PHE A 62 0.13 19.52 -0.71
N SER A 63 -1.12 19.57 -0.23
CA SER A 63 -2.29 19.51 -1.11
C SER A 63 -2.37 20.74 -2.00
N LEU A 64 -2.74 20.52 -3.26
CA LEU A 64 -3.06 21.59 -4.20
C LEU A 64 -4.58 21.72 -4.27
N GLU A 65 -5.08 22.93 -4.50
CA GLU A 65 -6.50 23.19 -4.78
C GLU A 65 -6.86 22.72 -6.21
N LYS A 66 -6.70 21.42 -6.46
CA LYS A 66 -7.02 20.78 -7.73
C LYS A 66 -8.01 19.64 -7.47
N PRO A 67 -9.08 19.53 -8.27
CA PRO A 67 -9.98 18.38 -8.19
C PRO A 67 -9.19 17.07 -8.37
N LEU A 68 -9.50 16.09 -7.53
CA LEU A 68 -9.00 14.71 -7.65
C LEU A 68 -10.13 13.84 -8.19
N GLU A 69 -9.78 12.92 -9.08
CA GLU A 69 -10.71 11.86 -9.47
C GLU A 69 -10.89 10.91 -8.28
N MET A 70 -12.14 10.67 -7.90
CA MET A 70 -12.51 9.82 -6.77
C MET A 70 -13.52 8.77 -7.19
N PHE A 71 -13.23 7.52 -6.84
CA PHE A 71 -14.16 6.41 -7.00
C PHE A 71 -14.94 6.23 -5.70
N ILE A 72 -16.23 6.56 -5.74
CA ILE A 72 -17.14 6.41 -4.60
C ILE A 72 -18.12 5.30 -4.94
N ALA A 73 -18.20 4.27 -4.10
CA ALA A 73 -19.16 3.19 -4.23
C ALA A 73 -19.97 3.05 -2.94
N PRO A 74 -21.26 2.70 -3.05
CA PRO A 74 -22.07 2.40 -1.88
C PRO A 74 -21.56 1.10 -1.20
N PRO A 75 -21.70 0.95 0.13
CA PRO A 75 -21.11 -0.17 0.89
C PRO A 75 -21.46 -1.56 0.35
N GLU A 76 -22.64 -1.70 -0.26
CA GLU A 76 -23.17 -2.93 -0.85
C GLU A 76 -22.30 -3.46 -2.00
N MET A 77 -21.54 -2.58 -2.66
CA MET A 77 -20.60 -2.95 -3.74
C MET A 77 -19.35 -3.68 -3.24
N LYS A 78 -19.09 -3.69 -1.92
CA LYS A 78 -17.95 -4.40 -1.31
C LYS A 78 -16.60 -4.08 -1.99
N GLY A 79 -16.41 -2.82 -2.38
CA GLY A 79 -15.19 -2.32 -3.01
C GLY A 79 -14.95 -2.82 -4.44
N ARG A 80 -15.97 -3.35 -5.13
CA ARG A 80 -15.82 -3.87 -6.50
C ARG A 80 -16.23 -2.83 -7.52
N PHE A 81 -15.22 -2.24 -8.14
CA PHE A 81 -15.38 -1.44 -9.35
C PHE A 81 -15.07 -2.35 -10.54
N PHE A 82 -16.03 -2.52 -11.44
CA PHE A 82 -15.82 -3.26 -12.67
C PHE A 82 -15.24 -2.31 -13.71
N TYR A 83 -14.08 -2.66 -14.26
CA TYR A 83 -13.64 -2.17 -15.56
C TYR A 83 -14.10 -3.24 -16.55
N SER A 84 -15.24 -3.01 -17.20
CA SER A 84 -15.74 -3.87 -18.28
C SER A 84 -14.85 -3.79 -19.51
#